data_AF-A0A7X8YNU8-F1
#
_entry.id   AF-A0A7X8YNU8-F1
#
_cell.length_a   1.000
_cell.length_b   1.000
_cell.length_c   1.000
_cell.angle_alpha   90.00
_cell.angle_beta   90.00
_cell.angle_gamma   90.00
#
_symmetry.space_group_name_H-M   'P 1'
#
loop_
_entity.id
_entity.type
_entity.pdbx_description
1 polymer ?
#
loop_
_entity_poly.entity_id
_entity_poly.type
_entity_poly.pdbx_seq_one_letter_code
_entity_poly.pdbx_strand_id
1 'polypeptide(L)'
;RQWLEQKYRELNEREKKIKQLAEECSMIRLEMEPLEKWLVQMEGQGIVDELKAFLGRPVPEPVNESEALDEETDNSEELIELKGNPLRDEVVNLLGQVYPGMMYYRELLQCLEGMGYQVGGKDPGLNLIAHISTDKRIVRGDKRGMYGLSDDFAQELDSVKVNISVKSDHVIGQNRPAYR
;
A
#
# COMPACT_ATOMS: atom_id res chain seq x y z
N ARG A 1 -12.57 18.31 45.72
CA ARG A 1 -12.76 19.50 44.85
C ARG A 1 -11.72 19.52 43.73
N GLN A 2 -10.42 19.48 44.03
CA GLN A 2 -9.34 19.44 43.02
C GLN A 2 -9.43 18.30 41.99
N TRP A 3 -9.83 17.09 42.40
CA TRP A 3 -10.00 15.96 41.47
C TRP A 3 -11.09 16.20 40.41
N LEU A 4 -12.21 16.83 40.80
CA LEU A 4 -13.30 17.16 39.87
C LEU A 4 -12.85 18.23 38.88
N GLU A 5 -12.11 19.25 39.34
CA GLU A 5 -11.53 20.29 38.49
C GLU A 5 -10.50 19.74 37.50
N GLN A 6 -9.71 18.74 37.91
CA GLN A 6 -8.80 18.04 37.03
C GLN A 6 -9.55 17.23 35.97
N LYS A 7 -10.56 16.47 36.37
CA LYS A 7 -11.39 15.68 35.43
C LYS A 7 -12.15 16.55 34.45
N TYR A 8 -12.63 17.71 34.89
CA TYR A 8 -13.30 18.67 34.03
C TYR A 8 -12.34 19.27 32.98
N ARG A 9 -11.08 19.55 33.37
CA ARG A 9 -10.04 19.97 32.43
C ARG A 9 -9.70 18.88 31.41
N GLU A 10 -9.46 17.65 31.87
CA GLU A 10 -9.18 16.51 30.98
C GLU A 10 -10.32 16.27 29.98
N LEU A 11 -11.58 16.37 30.42
CA LEU A 11 -12.74 16.24 29.53
C LEU A 11 -12.80 17.36 28.50
N ASN A 12 -12.56 18.61 28.91
CA ASN A 12 -12.59 19.75 28.02
C ASN A 12 -11.45 19.69 26.98
N GLU A 13 -10.27 19.23 27.36
CA GLU A 13 -9.16 18.99 26.42
C GLU A 13 -9.48 17.90 25.40
N ARG A 14 -10.08 16.79 25.85
CA ARG A 14 -10.53 15.71 24.95
C ARG A 14 -11.63 16.20 24.01
N GLU A 15 -12.59 16.96 24.50
CA GLU A 15 -13.68 17.49 23.68
C GLU A 15 -13.16 18.45 22.60
N LYS A 16 -12.20 19.32 22.95
CA LYS A 16 -11.52 20.18 21.98
C LYS A 16 -10.78 19.36 20.92
N LYS A 17 -10.06 18.32 21.33
CA LYS A 17 -9.34 17.45 20.39
C LYS A 17 -10.28 16.71 19.45
N ILE A 18 -11.44 16.26 19.94
CA ILE A 18 -12.47 15.63 19.12
C ILE A 18 -13.02 16.62 18.09
N LYS A 19 -13.31 17.87 18.49
CA LYS A 19 -13.79 18.92 17.57
C LYS A 19 -12.78 19.22 16.48
N GLN A 20 -11.51 19.40 16.85
CA GLN A 20 -10.43 19.63 15.90
C GLN A 20 -10.30 18.48 14.88
N LEU A 21 -10.26 17.22 15.35
CA LEU A 21 -10.19 16.06 14.47
C LEU A 21 -11.42 15.95 13.55
N ALA A 22 -12.62 16.31 14.04
CA ALA A 22 -13.82 16.30 13.22
C ALA A 22 -13.75 17.35 12.09
N GLU A 23 -13.17 18.52 12.36
CA GLU A 23 -12.93 19.57 11.36
C GLU A 23 -11.89 19.12 10.33
N GLU A 24 -10.76 18.55 10.76
CA GLU A 24 -9.73 17.99 9.88
C GLU A 24 -10.32 16.90 8.95
N CYS A 25 -11.08 15.95 9.51
CA CYS A 25 -11.78 14.93 8.74
C CYS A 25 -12.86 15.50 7.80
N SER A 26 -13.41 16.68 8.09
CA SER A 26 -14.35 17.36 7.19
C SER A 26 -13.61 17.98 6.01
N MET A 27 -12.45 18.60 6.26
CA MET A 27 -11.61 19.19 5.22
C MET A 27 -11.09 18.14 4.24
N ILE A 28 -10.57 17.02 4.74
CA ILE A 28 -10.08 15.92 3.90
C ILE A 28 -11.19 15.39 2.99
N ARG A 29 -12.42 15.25 3.50
CA ARG A 29 -13.56 14.81 2.68
C ARG A 29 -13.90 15.78 1.56
N LEU A 30 -13.83 17.08 1.82
CA LEU A 30 -14.03 18.10 0.78
C LEU A 30 -12.92 18.07 -0.28
N GLU A 31 -11.69 17.73 0.11
CA GLU A 31 -10.57 17.58 -0.83
C GLU A 31 -10.63 16.28 -1.63
N MET A 32 -11.23 15.22 -1.06
CA MET A 32 -11.40 13.94 -1.74
C MET A 32 -12.57 13.92 -2.74
N GLU A 33 -13.63 14.69 -2.49
CA GLU A 33 -14.82 14.70 -3.36
C GLU A 33 -14.52 14.98 -4.85
N PRO A 34 -13.63 15.93 -5.22
CA PRO A 34 -13.24 16.14 -6.62
C PRO A 34 -12.45 14.98 -7.22
N LEU A 35 -11.61 14.30 -6.42
CA LEU A 35 -10.82 13.16 -6.87
C LEU A 35 -11.72 11.96 -7.16
N GLU A 36 -12.72 11.71 -6.29
CA GLU A 36 -13.72 10.67 -6.50
C GLU A 36 -14.56 10.95 -7.76
N LYS A 37 -14.99 12.20 -7.97
CA LYS A 37 -15.69 12.60 -9.21
C LYS A 37 -14.81 12.42 -10.45
N TRP A 38 -13.53 12.74 -10.36
CA TRP A 38 -12.59 12.57 -11.47
C TRP A 38 -12.37 11.09 -11.81
N LEU A 39 -12.28 10.21 -10.81
CA LEU A 39 -12.18 8.76 -11.02
C LEU A 39 -13.41 8.19 -11.73
N VAL A 40 -14.62 8.55 -11.28
CA VAL A 40 -15.87 8.13 -11.94
C VAL A 40 -15.95 8.65 -13.38
N GLN A 41 -15.45 9.86 -13.62
CA GLN A 41 -15.40 10.43 -14.97
C GLN A 41 -14.41 9.70 -15.89
N MET A 42 -13.26 9.29 -15.36
CA MET A 42 -12.23 8.56 -16.10
C MET A 42 -12.65 7.10 -16.40
N GLU A 43 -13.37 6.46 -15.48
CA GLU A 43 -13.90 5.11 -15.69
C GLU A 43 -14.99 5.08 -16.79
N GLY A 44 -15.73 6.18 -16.97
CA GLY A 44 -16.68 6.36 -18.08
C GLY A 44 -16.06 6.70 -19.44
N GLN A 45 -14.77 7.02 -19.49
CA GLN A 45 -14.01 7.27 -20.74
C GLN A 45 -13.17 6.05 -21.05
N GLY A 46 -13.77 5.09 -21.77
CA GLY A 46 -13.25 3.76 -22.10
C GLY A 46 -11.82 3.69 -22.67
N ILE A 47 -10.82 3.81 -21.79
CA ILE A 47 -9.43 3.41 -22.06
C ILE A 47 -9.32 1.86 -21.99
N VAL A 48 -10.31 1.19 -21.39
CA VAL A 48 -10.32 -0.27 -21.19
C VAL A 48 -10.71 -1.04 -22.47
N ASP A 49 -11.50 -0.45 -23.37
CA ASP A 49 -11.93 -1.15 -24.59
C ASP A 49 -10.84 -1.29 -25.65
N GLU A 50 -9.85 -0.39 -25.66
CA GLU A 50 -8.76 -0.39 -26.65
C GLU A 50 -7.66 -1.42 -26.33
N LEU A 51 -7.46 -1.74 -25.05
CA LEU A 51 -6.54 -2.81 -24.60
C LEU A 51 -7.11 -4.22 -24.83
N LYS A 52 -8.44 -4.38 -24.77
CA LYS A 52 -9.12 -5.66 -25.01
C LYS A 52 -9.05 -6.08 -26.49
N ALA A 53 -8.97 -5.13 -27.41
CA ALA A 53 -8.83 -5.40 -28.85
C ALA A 53 -7.44 -5.94 -29.26
N PHE A 54 -6.39 -5.68 -28.48
CA PHE A 54 -5.02 -6.11 -28.80
C PHE A 54 -4.70 -7.57 -28.42
N LEU A 55 -5.48 -8.18 -27.51
CA LEU A 55 -5.26 -9.54 -27.01
C LEU A 55 -6.05 -10.62 -27.79
N GLY A 56 -6.75 -10.25 -28.86
CA GLY A 56 -7.60 -11.13 -29.67
C GLY A 56 -6.86 -12.11 -30.59
N ARG A 57 -5.81 -12.81 -30.14
CA ARG A 57 -5.21 -13.92 -30.90
C ARG A 57 -5.54 -15.26 -30.23
N PRO A 58 -6.43 -16.09 -30.80
CA PRO A 58 -6.78 -17.38 -30.22
C PRO A 58 -5.62 -18.36 -30.42
N VAL A 59 -5.06 -18.87 -29.32
CA VAL A 59 -4.16 -20.03 -29.31
C VAL A 59 -5.03 -21.28 -29.24
N PRO A 60 -4.86 -22.28 -30.12
CA PRO A 60 -5.73 -23.44 -30.16
C PRO A 60 -5.48 -24.39 -28.98
N GLU A 61 -6.59 -24.98 -28.51
CA GLU A 61 -6.74 -25.91 -27.41
C GLU A 61 -5.80 -27.14 -27.45
N PRO A 62 -5.54 -27.75 -26.30
CA PRO A 62 -5.47 -29.19 -26.20
C PRO A 62 -6.63 -29.74 -25.36
N VAL A 63 -7.42 -30.55 -26.06
CA VAL A 63 -8.40 -31.51 -25.58
C VAL A 63 -7.82 -32.37 -24.44
N ASN A 64 -8.43 -32.36 -23.25
CA ASN A 64 -8.95 -33.59 -22.66
C ASN A 64 -9.87 -33.34 -21.46
N GLU A 65 -10.99 -34.05 -21.50
CA GLU A 65 -12.14 -34.01 -20.62
C GLU A 65 -11.85 -34.61 -19.24
N SER A 66 -12.32 -33.94 -18.19
CA SER A 66 -13.03 -34.59 -17.07
C SER A 66 -13.84 -33.55 -16.31
N GLU A 67 -15.14 -33.70 -16.45
CA GLU A 67 -16.23 -32.92 -15.88
C GLU A 67 -16.20 -32.89 -14.34
N ALA A 68 -16.40 -31.69 -13.77
CA ALA A 68 -17.42 -31.47 -12.76
C ALA A 68 -17.76 -29.97 -12.75
N LEU A 69 -18.96 -29.67 -13.26
CA LEU A 69 -19.61 -28.37 -13.13
C LEU A 69 -19.72 -27.95 -11.66
N ASP A 70 -19.37 -26.70 -11.37
CA ASP A 70 -20.34 -25.73 -10.89
C ASP A 70 -19.92 -24.36 -11.43
N GLU A 71 -20.79 -23.77 -12.25
CA GLU A 71 -20.67 -22.43 -12.79
C GLU A 71 -20.99 -21.41 -11.68
N GLU A 72 -20.03 -20.54 -11.36
CA GLU A 72 -20.31 -19.14 -11.08
C GLU A 72 -19.26 -18.33 -11.87
N THR A 73 -19.76 -17.56 -12.83
CA THR A 73 -19.07 -16.40 -13.40
C THR A 73 -18.69 -15.46 -12.24
N ASP A 74 -17.60 -14.70 -12.22
CA ASP A 74 -17.39 -13.52 -13.06
C ASP A 74 -16.17 -12.76 -12.45
N ASN A 75 -15.18 -12.39 -13.27
CA ASN A 75 -14.11 -11.41 -12.97
C ASN A 75 -13.38 -11.47 -11.62
N SER A 76 -12.70 -12.57 -11.30
CA SER A 76 -11.65 -12.51 -10.28
C SER A 76 -10.42 -11.82 -10.87
N GLU A 77 -10.20 -10.55 -10.50
CA GLU A 77 -8.86 -9.95 -10.51
C GLU A 77 -7.88 -11.02 -10.02
N GLU A 78 -6.89 -11.34 -10.85
CA GLU A 78 -5.95 -12.43 -10.58
C GLU A 78 -5.09 -12.05 -9.37
N LEU A 79 -5.62 -12.27 -8.16
CA LEU A 79 -4.99 -11.92 -6.89
C LEU A 79 -3.71 -12.73 -6.77
N ILE A 80 -2.58 -12.03 -6.78
CA ILE A 80 -1.27 -12.66 -6.71
C ILE A 80 -1.03 -13.07 -5.26
N GLU A 81 -1.00 -14.38 -5.01
CA GLU A 81 -0.77 -14.93 -3.68
C GLU A 81 0.71 -14.73 -3.27
N LEU A 82 0.96 -13.87 -2.29
CA LEU A 82 2.28 -13.64 -1.72
C LEU A 82 2.54 -14.58 -0.53
N LYS A 83 3.70 -15.24 -0.56
CA LYS A 83 4.19 -16.14 0.52
C LYS A 83 5.64 -15.86 0.84
N GLY A 84 6.02 -15.95 2.12
CA GLY A 84 7.43 -15.95 2.52
C GLY A 84 8.17 -14.63 2.27
N ASN A 85 9.23 -14.66 1.47
CA ASN A 85 10.11 -13.49 1.24
C ASN A 85 9.45 -12.38 0.40
N PRO A 86 8.78 -12.67 -0.74
CA PRO A 86 8.01 -11.67 -1.49
C PRO A 86 7.02 -10.87 -0.63
N LEU A 87 6.36 -11.53 0.31
CA LEU A 87 5.44 -10.86 1.24
C LEU A 87 6.18 -9.86 2.15
N ARG A 88 7.35 -10.23 2.67
CA ARG A 88 8.13 -9.36 3.54
C ARG A 88 8.64 -8.13 2.80
N ASP A 89 9.11 -8.31 1.58
CA ASP A 89 9.65 -7.22 0.78
C ASP A 89 8.55 -6.21 0.45
N GLU A 90 7.34 -6.68 0.14
CA GLU A 90 6.22 -5.77 -0.11
C GLU A 90 5.75 -5.04 1.15
N VAL A 91 5.73 -5.72 2.30
CA VAL A 91 5.46 -5.04 3.58
C VAL A 91 6.52 -4.00 3.91
N VAL A 92 7.79 -4.28 3.62
CA VAL A 92 8.88 -3.31 3.81
C VAL A 92 8.70 -2.10 2.89
N ASN A 93 8.27 -2.31 1.64
CA ASN A 93 7.94 -1.22 0.72
C ASN A 93 6.80 -0.35 1.28
N LEU A 94 5.72 -0.97 1.76
CA LEU A 94 4.59 -0.28 2.38
C LEU A 94 5.02 0.55 3.60
N LEU A 95 5.76 -0.06 4.53
CA LEU A 95 6.23 0.63 5.73
C LEU A 95 7.25 1.73 5.40
N GLY A 96 7.98 1.60 4.29
CA GLY A 96 8.89 2.63 3.78
C GLY A 96 8.19 3.87 3.25
N GLN A 97 6.95 3.75 2.78
CA GLN A 97 6.15 4.91 2.36
C GLN A 97 5.59 5.70 3.54
N VAL A 98 5.37 5.03 4.67
CA VAL A 98 4.74 5.61 5.87
C VAL A 98 5.77 6.07 6.90
N TYR A 99 7.04 5.69 6.75
CA TYR A 99 8.13 6.07 7.67
C TYR A 99 8.21 7.60 7.87
N PRO A 100 8.36 8.11 9.11
CA PRO A 100 8.63 7.40 10.37
C PRO A 100 7.39 6.85 11.11
N GLY A 101 6.23 6.82 10.45
CA GLY A 101 5.00 6.26 10.98
C GLY A 101 5.00 4.73 11.09
N MET A 102 4.01 4.21 11.82
CA MET A 102 3.77 2.78 12.00
C MET A 102 2.34 2.46 11.52
N MET A 103 2.13 1.24 11.03
CA MET A 103 0.83 0.75 10.56
C MET A 103 0.32 -0.43 11.36
N TYR A 104 -1.00 -0.56 11.45
CA TYR A 104 -1.63 -1.72 12.06
C TYR A 104 -1.63 -2.91 11.10
N TYR A 105 -1.48 -4.14 11.61
CA TYR A 105 -1.41 -5.33 10.75
C TYR A 105 -2.65 -5.52 9.84
N ARG A 106 -3.83 -5.05 10.27
CA ARG A 106 -5.04 -5.09 9.42
C ARG A 106 -4.99 -4.07 8.29
N GLU A 107 -4.39 -2.91 8.53
CA GLU A 107 -4.19 -1.89 7.50
C GLU A 107 -3.15 -2.39 6.48
N LEU A 108 -2.08 -3.06 6.94
CA LEU A 108 -1.11 -3.70 6.05
C LEU A 108 -1.77 -4.76 5.15
N LEU A 109 -2.66 -5.60 5.69
CA LEU A 109 -3.43 -6.53 4.87
C LEU A 109 -4.30 -5.81 3.84
N GLN A 110 -5.03 -4.78 4.27
CA GLN A 110 -5.91 -4.03 3.37
C GLN A 110 -5.13 -3.32 2.26
N CYS A 111 -3.93 -2.79 2.57
CA CYS A 111 -3.05 -2.22 1.57
C CYS A 111 -2.55 -3.28 0.58
N LEU A 112 -2.18 -4.48 1.05
CA LEU A 112 -1.78 -5.58 0.18
C LEU A 112 -2.94 -6.01 -0.74
N GLU A 113 -4.14 -6.19 -0.18
CA GLU A 113 -5.34 -6.54 -0.95
C GLU A 113 -5.69 -5.46 -1.98
N GLY A 114 -5.61 -4.18 -1.61
CA GLY A 114 -5.82 -3.06 -2.53
C GLY A 114 -4.76 -2.94 -3.65
N MET A 115 -3.60 -3.57 -3.49
CA MET A 115 -2.57 -3.69 -4.52
C MET A 115 -2.73 -4.95 -5.39
N GLY A 116 -3.80 -5.74 -5.16
CA GLY A 116 -4.02 -7.01 -5.86
C GLY A 116 -3.22 -8.18 -5.28
N TYR A 117 -2.63 -8.02 -4.09
CA TYR A 117 -1.90 -9.09 -3.41
C TYR A 117 -2.75 -9.77 -2.35
N GLN A 118 -2.71 -11.10 -2.33
CA GLN A 118 -3.34 -11.88 -1.28
C GLN A 118 -2.28 -12.56 -0.41
N VAL A 119 -2.39 -12.44 0.91
CA VAL A 119 -1.51 -13.20 1.81
C VAL A 119 -1.98 -14.64 1.86
N GLY A 120 -1.11 -15.57 1.45
CA GLY A 120 -1.47 -16.99 1.44
C GLY A 120 -1.71 -17.59 2.81
N GLY A 121 -2.44 -18.70 2.88
CA GLY A 121 -2.67 -19.49 4.09
C GLY A 121 -4.09 -19.45 4.65
N LYS A 122 -4.35 -20.25 5.70
CA LYS A 122 -5.68 -20.41 6.31
C LYS A 122 -6.17 -19.13 7.02
N ASP A 123 -5.25 -18.37 7.59
CA ASP A 123 -5.51 -17.07 8.20
C ASP A 123 -4.45 -16.07 7.71
N PRO A 124 -4.80 -15.15 6.79
CA PRO A 124 -3.84 -14.24 6.16
C PRO A 124 -3.21 -13.28 7.18
N GLY A 125 -3.95 -12.88 8.23
CA GLY A 125 -3.44 -11.96 9.25
C GLY A 125 -2.44 -12.62 10.18
N LEU A 126 -2.72 -13.83 10.63
CA LEU A 126 -1.76 -14.61 11.41
C LEU A 126 -0.51 -14.93 10.59
N ASN A 127 -0.67 -15.29 9.31
CA ASN A 127 0.46 -15.60 8.45
C ASN A 127 1.33 -14.37 8.17
N LEU A 128 0.70 -13.22 7.91
CA LEU A 128 1.39 -11.93 7.81
C LEU A 128 2.20 -11.66 9.08
N ILE A 129 1.57 -11.73 10.25
CA ILE A 129 2.24 -11.49 11.54
C ILE A 129 3.43 -12.44 11.73
N ALA A 130 3.29 -13.73 11.40
CA ALA A 130 4.37 -14.71 11.52
C ALA A 130 5.57 -14.34 10.63
N HIS A 131 5.32 -13.89 9.41
CA HIS A 131 6.39 -13.49 8.49
C HIS A 131 7.06 -12.19 8.88
N ILE A 132 6.31 -11.16 9.28
CA ILE A 132 6.88 -9.84 9.64
C ILE A 132 7.55 -9.86 11.00
N SER A 133 7.06 -10.65 11.97
CA SER A 133 7.65 -10.73 13.32
C SER A 133 9.02 -11.40 13.36
N THR A 134 9.38 -12.14 12.32
CA THR A 134 10.69 -12.79 12.18
C THR A 134 11.67 -11.96 11.33
N ASP A 135 11.21 -10.88 10.70
CA ASP A 135 12.05 -10.02 9.89
C ASP A 135 12.74 -8.95 10.75
N LYS A 136 14.06 -8.82 10.62
CA LYS A 136 14.85 -7.84 11.38
C LYS A 136 14.66 -6.40 10.88
N ARG A 137 14.16 -6.24 9.65
CA ARG A 137 13.89 -4.92 9.03
C ARG A 137 12.64 -4.27 9.61
N ILE A 138 11.76 -5.06 10.23
CA ILE A 138 10.47 -4.63 10.74
C ILE A 138 10.50 -4.66 12.27
N VAL A 139 10.10 -3.56 12.89
CA VAL A 139 10.00 -3.42 14.34
C VAL A 139 8.55 -3.38 14.78
N ARG A 140 8.30 -3.91 15.97
CA ARG A 140 6.98 -3.86 16.60
C ARG A 140 6.86 -2.59 17.44
N GLY A 141 5.79 -1.83 17.24
CA GLY A 141 5.51 -0.63 18.01
C GLY A 141 5.03 -0.93 19.45
N ASP A 142 4.91 0.13 20.25
CA ASP A 142 4.47 0.06 21.65
C ASP A 142 3.06 -0.51 21.80
N LYS A 143 2.20 -0.29 20.80
CA LYS A 143 0.84 -0.81 20.78
C LYS A 143 0.81 -2.18 20.09
N ARG A 144 0.04 -3.10 20.66
CA ARG A 144 -0.16 -4.44 20.07
C ARG A 144 -0.70 -4.31 18.65
N GLY A 145 -0.03 -4.96 17.71
CA GLY A 145 -0.44 -5.03 16.30
C GLY A 145 0.07 -3.89 15.42
N MET A 146 0.83 -2.94 15.98
CA MET A 146 1.52 -1.90 15.20
C MET A 146 2.92 -2.38 14.78
N TYR A 147 3.26 -2.12 13.52
CA TYR A 147 4.55 -2.46 12.94
C TYR A 147 5.10 -1.26 12.16
N GLY A 148 6.42 -1.09 12.18
CA GLY A 148 7.14 -0.02 11.49
C GLY A 148 8.47 -0.52 10.93
N LEU A 149 9.17 0.30 10.16
CA LEU A 149 10.55 0.00 9.78
C LEU A 149 11.52 0.23 10.93
N SER A 150 12.56 -0.59 11.00
CA SER A 150 13.72 -0.35 11.86
C SER A 150 14.45 0.91 11.41
N ASP A 151 14.89 1.74 12.36
CA ASP A 151 15.64 2.96 12.08
C ASP A 151 16.96 2.68 11.35
N ASP A 152 17.64 1.57 11.68
CA ASP A 152 18.87 1.15 11.02
C ASP A 152 18.63 0.91 9.52
N PHE A 153 17.52 0.26 9.18
CA PHE A 153 17.17 -0.07 7.81
C PHE A 153 16.60 1.14 7.06
N ALA A 154 15.83 2.00 7.74
CA ALA A 154 15.34 3.25 7.15
C ALA A 154 16.49 4.17 6.73
N GLN A 155 17.54 4.28 7.56
CA GLN A 155 18.75 5.05 7.23
C GLN A 155 19.51 4.47 6.04
N GLU A 156 19.58 3.14 5.92
CA GLU A 156 20.16 2.48 4.73
C GLU A 156 19.36 2.79 3.47
N LEU A 157 18.02 2.71 3.52
CA LEU A 157 17.15 3.02 2.38
C LEU A 157 17.30 4.48 1.91
N ASP A 158 17.35 5.44 2.84
CA ASP A 158 17.55 6.84 2.50
C ASP A 158 18.93 7.08 1.88
N SER A 159 19.97 6.41 2.40
CA SER A 159 21.32 6.47 1.84
C SER A 159 21.40 5.90 0.42
N VAL A 160 20.60 4.87 0.11
CA VAL A 160 20.51 4.27 -1.23
C VAL A 160 19.75 5.17 -2.20
N LYS A 161 18.63 5.79 -1.78
CA LYS A 161 17.86 6.74 -2.60
C LYS A 161 18.70 7.95 -3.00
N VAL A 162 19.50 8.49 -2.07
CA VAL A 162 20.41 9.63 -2.34
C VAL A 162 21.47 9.25 -3.39
N ASN A 163 22.03 8.04 -3.32
CA ASN A 163 23.06 7.60 -4.27
C ASN A 163 22.54 7.33 -5.70
N ILE A 164 21.27 6.99 -5.86
CA ILE A 164 20.65 6.84 -7.19
C ILE A 164 20.35 8.21 -7.79
N SER A 165 19.90 9.18 -6.98
CA SER A 165 19.66 10.55 -7.43
C SER A 165 20.94 11.25 -7.92
N VAL A 166 22.08 11.03 -7.27
CA VAL A 166 23.36 11.65 -7.66
C VAL A 166 23.93 11.09 -8.97
N LYS A 167 23.60 9.84 -9.34
CA LYS A 167 24.09 9.24 -10.60
C LYS A 167 23.30 9.69 -11.84
N SER A 168 22.08 10.18 -11.67
CA SER A 168 21.24 10.67 -12.78
C SER A 168 21.65 12.05 -13.29
N ASP A 169 22.33 12.85 -12.46
CA ASP A 169 22.71 14.24 -12.81
C ASP A 169 24.10 14.37 -13.46
N HIS A 170 24.85 13.27 -13.63
CA HIS A 170 26.22 13.31 -14.16
C HIS A 170 26.38 12.77 -15.60
N VAL A 171 25.28 12.55 -16.33
CA VAL A 171 25.32 12.05 -17.73
C VAL A 171 24.64 13.01 -18.70
N ILE A 172 24.86 14.33 -18.58
CA ILE A 172 24.64 15.26 -19.70
C ILE A 172 25.77 16.29 -19.70
N GLY A 173 26.90 15.93 -20.29
CA GLY A 173 28.00 16.88 -20.44
C GLY A 173 29.21 16.28 -21.10
N GLN A 174 29.17 16.26 -22.44
CA GLN A 174 30.30 16.37 -23.39
C GLN A 174 30.17 15.40 -24.57
N ASN A 175 29.41 15.82 -25.57
CA ASN A 175 29.69 15.45 -26.96
C ASN A 175 29.24 16.60 -27.86
N ARG A 176 30.10 17.61 -28.01
CA ARG A 176 30.02 18.55 -29.14
C ARG A 176 30.87 17.97 -30.28
N PRO A 177 30.29 17.63 -31.44
CA PRO A 177 31.10 17.32 -32.61
C PRO A 177 31.68 18.64 -33.13
N ALA A 178 33.00 18.68 -33.25
CA ALA A 178 33.70 19.73 -33.97
C ALA A 178 33.40 19.58 -35.47
N TYR A 179 32.57 20.47 -36.01
CA TYR A 179 32.46 20.65 -37.45
C TYR A 179 33.35 21.83 -37.87
N ARG A 180 34.36 21.47 -38.67
CA ARG A 180 35.17 22.24 -39.65
C ARG A 180 35.42 23.73 -39.41
#